data_AF-A0A7L0CYT1-F1
#
_entry.id   AF-A0A7L0CYT1-F1
#
_cell.length_a   1.000
_cell.length_b   1.000
_cell.length_c   1.000
_cell.angle_alpha   90.00
_cell.angle_beta   90.00
_cell.angle_gamma   90.00
#
_symmetry.space_group_name_H-M   'P 1'
#
loop_
_entity.id
_entity.type
_entity.pdbx_description
1 polymer ?
#
loop_
_entity_poly.entity_id
_entity_poly.type
_entity_poly.pdbx_seq_one_letter_code
_entity_poly.pdbx_strand_id
1 'polypeptide(L)'
;NISGALCISQAWPGMARTIYNDHKRFLETYLTPYPGFFFTGDGVYRTSEGYYQLTGRLDDIINISGHRLGTAEVEDVVNHHVAVAESAVIGYPHEIKGEGKMPAFLSLKPFSWGYCTATLTAELRELVSKKIAKYAAPEYVQVT
;
A
#
# COMPACT_ATOMS: atom_id res chain seq x y z
N ASN A 1 22.43 3.96 18.15
CA ASN A 1 21.62 3.35 17.06
C ASN A 1 20.74 4.42 16.44
N ILE A 2 20.44 4.32 15.14
CA ILE A 2 19.74 5.37 14.39
C ILE A 2 18.62 4.69 13.58
N SER A 3 17.43 5.30 13.56
CA SER A 3 16.31 4.88 12.72
C SER A 3 15.88 6.04 11.82
N GLY A 4 15.41 5.74 10.61
CA GLY A 4 14.89 6.75 9.69
C GLY A 4 14.59 6.22 8.30
N ALA A 5 14.44 7.13 7.34
CA ALA A 5 14.29 6.81 5.93
C ALA A 5 15.57 6.24 5.33
N LEU A 6 15.45 5.16 4.55
CA LEU A 6 16.54 4.63 3.76
C LEU A 6 16.72 5.47 2.48
N CYS A 7 17.91 6.01 2.32
CA CYS A 7 18.30 6.87 1.22
C CYS A 7 19.66 6.44 0.67
N ILE A 8 19.82 6.47 -0.65
CA ILE A 8 21.08 6.15 -1.33
C ILE A 8 21.70 7.44 -1.85
N SER A 9 22.95 7.71 -1.47
CA SER A 9 23.63 8.99 -1.75
C SER A 9 24.23 9.10 -3.15
N GLN A 10 24.36 7.99 -3.87
CA GLN A 10 24.99 7.94 -5.19
C GLN A 10 24.18 7.08 -6.15
N ALA A 11 24.17 7.46 -7.43
CA ALA A 11 23.57 6.66 -8.47
C ALA A 11 24.37 5.36 -8.66
N TRP A 12 23.67 4.27 -9.01
CA TRP A 12 24.26 2.99 -9.34
C TRP A 12 23.83 2.52 -10.74
N PRO A 13 24.59 1.63 -11.40
CA PRO A 13 24.31 1.23 -12.78
C PRO A 13 22.88 0.73 -13.01
N GLY A 14 22.33 -0.03 -12.06
CA GLY A 14 20.98 -0.61 -12.11
C GLY A 14 19.83 0.29 -11.65
N MET A 15 20.07 1.58 -11.39
CA MET A 15 19.02 2.51 -10.95
C MET A 15 17.95 2.71 -12.05
N ALA A 16 16.68 2.75 -11.69
CA ALA A 16 15.63 3.13 -12.64
C ALA A 16 15.92 4.52 -13.24
N ARG A 17 15.69 4.69 -14.55
CA ARG A 17 16.03 5.95 -15.23
C ARG A 17 14.88 6.95 -15.27
N THR A 18 13.65 6.45 -15.30
CA THR A 18 12.42 7.26 -15.35
C THR A 18 11.20 6.38 -15.09
N ILE A 19 10.04 7.00 -14.87
CA ILE A 19 8.72 6.39 -15.08
C ILE A 19 8.34 6.64 -16.54
N TYR A 20 7.78 5.63 -17.22
CA TYR A 20 7.39 5.71 -18.63
C TYR A 20 6.37 6.83 -18.84
N ASN A 21 6.63 7.71 -19.82
CA ASN A 21 5.84 8.92 -20.12
C ASN A 21 5.67 9.94 -18.97
N ASP A 22 6.38 9.80 -17.86
CA ASP A 22 6.23 10.71 -16.71
C ASP A 22 7.54 10.86 -15.90
N HIS A 23 8.52 11.57 -16.47
CA HIS A 23 9.78 11.83 -15.79
C HIS A 23 9.62 12.75 -14.58
N LYS A 24 8.65 13.67 -14.62
CA LYS A 24 8.38 14.59 -13.52
C LYS A 24 8.00 13.81 -12.27
N ARG A 25 7.09 12.84 -12.39
CA ARG A 25 6.72 11.95 -11.28
C ARG A 25 7.91 11.15 -10.75
N PHE A 26 8.85 10.72 -11.61
CA PHE A 26 10.06 10.03 -11.14
C PHE A 26 10.90 10.94 -10.22
N LEU A 27 11.13 12.19 -10.61
CA LEU A 27 11.89 13.15 -9.79
C LEU A 27 11.17 13.43 -8.46
N GLU A 28 9.88 13.74 -8.54
CA GLU A 28 9.05 14.07 -7.37
C GLU A 28 8.94 12.90 -6.38
N THR A 29 8.89 11.67 -6.89
CA THR A 29 8.77 10.46 -6.05
C THR A 29 10.08 10.07 -5.39
N TYR A 30 11.20 10.11 -6.13
CA TYR A 30 12.45 9.47 -5.68
C TYR A 30 13.58 10.43 -5.31
N LEU A 31 13.58 11.68 -5.80
CA LEU A 31 14.71 12.61 -5.64
C LEU A 31 14.35 13.90 -4.92
N THR A 32 13.08 14.32 -4.96
CA THR A 32 12.61 15.52 -4.26
C THR A 32 12.43 15.35 -2.74
N PRO A 33 11.98 14.20 -2.20
CA PRO A 33 11.74 14.07 -0.75
C PRO A 33 12.99 14.32 0.10
N TYR A 34 14.16 13.91 -0.40
CA TYR A 34 15.46 14.14 0.22
C TYR A 34 16.46 14.61 -0.84
N PRO A 35 16.58 15.95 -1.06
CA PRO A 35 17.44 16.49 -2.11
C PRO A 35 18.89 16.00 -2.00
N GLY A 36 19.43 15.51 -3.12
CA GLY A 36 20.78 14.93 -3.18
C GLY A 36 20.85 13.43 -2.86
N PHE A 37 19.71 12.80 -2.55
CA PHE A 37 19.62 11.36 -2.28
C PHE A 37 18.50 10.72 -3.09
N PHE A 38 18.65 9.43 -3.40
CA PHE A 38 17.56 8.58 -3.88
C PHE A 38 16.81 7.99 -2.70
N PHE A 39 15.55 8.35 -2.55
CA PHE A 39 14.66 7.81 -1.52
C PHE A 39 14.08 6.47 -1.95
N THR A 40 14.25 5.43 -1.13
CA THR A 40 13.72 4.09 -1.48
C THR A 40 12.24 3.93 -1.11
N GLY A 41 11.73 4.77 -0.21
CA GLY A 41 10.41 4.61 0.40
C GLY A 41 10.38 3.65 1.60
N ASP A 42 11.53 3.10 1.99
CA ASP A 42 11.62 2.15 3.11
C ASP A 42 12.17 2.82 4.37
N GLY A 43 11.72 2.35 5.52
CA GLY A 43 12.31 2.64 6.82
C GLY A 43 13.47 1.70 7.10
N VAL A 44 14.49 2.20 7.78
CA VAL A 44 15.66 1.41 8.16
C VAL A 44 16.14 1.76 9.55
N TYR A 45 16.56 0.72 10.28
CA TYR A 45 17.27 0.83 11.53
C TYR A 45 18.71 0.37 11.36
N ARG A 46 19.66 1.21 11.78
CA ARG A 46 21.09 0.89 11.77
C ARG A 46 21.56 0.49 13.16
N THR A 47 22.05 -0.75 13.27
CA THR A 47 22.61 -1.30 14.51
C THR A 47 23.95 -0.63 14.85
N SER A 48 24.41 -0.81 16.10
CA SER A 48 25.72 -0.32 16.55
C SER A 48 26.89 -0.91 15.76
N GLU A 49 26.71 -2.11 15.22
CA GLU A 49 27.70 -2.84 14.42
C GLU A 49 27.66 -2.45 12.92
N GLY A 50 26.75 -1.55 12.53
CA GLY A 50 26.65 -1.06 11.15
C GLY A 50 25.74 -1.88 10.23
N TYR A 51 25.03 -2.89 10.77
CA TYR A 51 24.03 -3.63 10.00
C TYR A 51 22.76 -2.80 9.80
N TYR A 52 22.12 -2.97 8.64
CA TYR A 52 20.87 -2.31 8.29
C TYR A 52 19.72 -3.31 8.39
N GLN A 53 18.69 -2.95 9.16
CA GLN A 53 17.46 -3.71 9.31
C GLN A 53 16.32 -2.91 8.67
N LEU A 54 15.72 -3.44 7.61
CA LEU A 54 14.57 -2.82 6.97
C LEU A 54 13.35 -2.98 7.87
N THR A 55 12.66 -1.88 8.13
CA THR A 55 11.51 -1.84 9.06
C THR A 55 10.16 -1.82 8.35
N GLY A 56 10.14 -1.79 7.01
CA GLY A 56 8.93 -1.73 6.20
C GLY A 56 8.85 -0.47 5.35
N ARG A 57 7.70 -0.26 4.70
CA ARG A 57 7.42 0.94 3.91
C ARG A 57 7.10 2.13 4.82
N LEU A 58 7.52 3.31 4.39
CA LEU A 58 7.13 4.59 5.02
C LEU A 58 5.97 5.27 4.28
N ASP A 59 5.60 4.75 3.11
CA ASP A 59 4.45 5.17 2.32
C ASP A 59 3.32 4.14 2.38
N ASP A 60 2.15 4.48 1.83
CA ASP A 60 0.94 3.65 1.84
C ASP A 60 0.99 2.48 0.83
N ILE A 61 2.15 1.82 0.73
CA ILE A 61 2.37 0.62 -0.08
C ILE A 61 2.44 -0.59 0.85
N ILE A 62 1.61 -1.59 0.57
CA ILE A 62 1.58 -2.86 1.30
C ILE A 62 2.28 -3.92 0.45
N ASN A 63 2.98 -4.86 1.09
CA ASN A 63 3.55 -6.03 0.47
C ASN A 63 2.76 -7.30 0.78
N ILE A 64 2.01 -7.79 -0.20
CA ILE A 64 1.18 -9.00 -0.07
C ILE A 64 1.82 -10.11 -0.89
N SER A 65 2.40 -11.11 -0.21
CA SER A 65 3.03 -12.27 -0.86
C SER A 65 4.11 -11.90 -1.90
N GLY A 66 4.84 -10.80 -1.68
CA GLY A 66 5.87 -10.30 -2.60
C GLY A 66 5.36 -9.32 -3.66
N HIS A 67 4.05 -9.07 -3.73
CA HIS A 67 3.46 -8.08 -4.60
C HIS A 67 3.33 -6.73 -3.89
N ARG A 68 3.92 -5.68 -4.47
CA ARG A 68 3.74 -4.30 -4.01
C ARG A 68 2.39 -3.78 -4.50
N LEU A 69 1.55 -3.37 -3.57
CA LEU A 69 0.20 -2.89 -3.83
C LEU A 69 -0.03 -1.57 -3.08
N GLY A 70 -0.42 -0.52 -3.80
CA GLY A 70 -0.81 0.73 -3.16
C GLY A 70 -2.20 0.61 -2.55
N THR A 71 -2.39 1.09 -1.32
CA THR A 71 -3.71 1.11 -0.67
C THR A 71 -4.73 1.90 -1.48
N ALA A 72 -4.33 3.05 -2.01
CA ALA A 72 -5.16 3.93 -2.82
C ALA A 72 -5.77 3.25 -4.05
N GLU A 73 -5.06 2.30 -4.65
CA GLU A 73 -5.58 1.54 -5.80
C GLU A 73 -6.75 0.65 -5.38
N VAL A 74 -6.64 0.01 -4.21
CA VAL A 74 -7.71 -0.84 -3.67
C VAL A 74 -8.88 0.01 -3.17
N GLU A 75 -8.60 1.11 -2.49
CA GLU A 75 -9.61 2.08 -2.03
C GLU A 75 -10.43 2.65 -3.19
N ASP A 76 -9.77 3.04 -4.29
CA ASP A 76 -10.45 3.52 -5.50
C ASP A 76 -11.44 2.47 -6.00
N VAL A 77 -11.00 1.22 -6.16
CA VAL A 77 -11.87 0.13 -6.61
C VAL A 77 -13.04 -0.13 -5.65
N VAL A 78 -12.79 -0.11 -4.34
CA VAL A 78 -13.82 -0.34 -3.32
C VAL A 78 -14.85 0.81 -3.31
N ASN A 79 -14.41 2.06 -3.49
CA ASN A 79 -15.26 3.25 -3.54
C ASN A 79 -16.18 3.29 -4.78
N HIS A 80 -15.89 2.50 -5.82
CA HIS A 80 -16.81 2.33 -6.95
C HIS A 80 -18.06 1.50 -6.60
N HIS A 81 -18.09 0.80 -5.46
CA HIS A 81 -19.25 0.03 -5.05
C HIS A 81 -20.41 0.95 -4.63
N VAL A 82 -21.63 0.66 -5.09
CA VAL A 82 -22.79 1.54 -4.89
C VAL A 82 -23.08 1.84 -3.41
N ALA A 83 -22.87 0.86 -2.53
CA ALA A 83 -23.14 0.98 -1.11
C ALA A 83 -22.07 1.74 -0.31
N VAL A 84 -20.86 1.86 -0.85
CA VAL A 84 -19.71 2.45 -0.15
C VAL A 84 -19.69 3.96 -0.37
N ALA A 85 -19.52 4.72 0.70
CA ALA A 85 -19.29 6.16 0.67
C ALA A 85 -17.79 6.47 0.64
N GLU A 86 -17.05 5.91 1.60
CA GLU A 86 -15.60 6.05 1.75
C GLU A 86 -14.99 4.72 2.21
N SER A 87 -13.73 4.51 1.89
CA SER A 87 -12.96 3.35 2.33
C SER A 87 -11.55 3.73 2.74
N ALA A 88 -11.01 2.99 3.70
CA ALA A 88 -9.62 3.04 4.10
C ALA A 88 -9.06 1.61 4.16
N VAL A 89 -7.90 1.40 3.56
CA VAL A 89 -7.27 0.08 3.47
C VAL A 89 -5.90 0.13 4.11
N ILE A 90 -5.63 -0.80 5.02
CA ILE A 90 -4.35 -0.87 5.74
C ILE A 90 -3.68 -2.23 5.57
N GLY A 91 -2.35 -2.26 5.69
CA GLY A 91 -1.59 -3.50 5.79
C GLY A 91 -1.64 -4.04 7.21
N TYR A 92 -1.91 -5.34 7.37
CA TYR A 92 -1.86 -6.00 8.67
C TYR A 92 -0.92 -7.20 8.64
N PRO A 93 -0.01 -7.35 9.63
CA PRO A 93 0.94 -8.46 9.69
C PRO A 93 0.27 -9.82 9.59
N HIS A 94 0.81 -10.69 8.73
CA HIS A 94 0.32 -12.05 8.52
C HIS A 94 1.47 -13.04 8.49
N GLU A 95 1.43 -14.04 9.37
CA GLU A 95 2.52 -15.01 9.56
C GLU A 95 2.97 -15.70 8.27
N ILE A 96 2.05 -15.96 7.34
CA ILE A 96 2.34 -16.65 6.07
C ILE A 96 2.62 -15.67 4.92
N LYS A 97 2.02 -14.48 4.93
CA LYS A 97 1.93 -13.61 3.74
C LYS A 97 2.77 -12.33 3.86
N GLY A 98 3.44 -12.12 4.99
CA GLY A 98 4.10 -10.85 5.33
C GLY A 98 3.07 -9.86 5.89
N GLU A 99 2.33 -9.17 5.02
CA GLU A 99 1.32 -8.15 5.39
C GLU A 99 -0.08 -8.48 4.86
N GLY A 100 -0.40 -9.77 4.78
CA GLY A 100 -1.47 -10.30 3.93
C GLY A 100 -2.92 -10.22 4.45
N LYS A 101 -3.22 -9.43 5.48
CA LYS A 101 -4.62 -9.10 5.80
C LYS A 101 -4.81 -7.63 5.46
N MET A 102 -5.65 -7.33 4.46
CA MET A 102 -6.15 -5.97 4.24
C MET A 102 -7.50 -5.87 4.95
N PRO A 103 -7.57 -5.28 6.16
CA PRO A 103 -8.83 -4.79 6.68
C PRO A 103 -9.23 -3.59 5.83
N ALA A 104 -10.36 -3.69 5.15
CA ALA A 104 -11.00 -2.54 4.54
C ALA A 104 -12.02 -1.98 5.55
N PHE A 105 -11.80 -0.75 6.00
CA PHE A 105 -12.77 0.00 6.81
C PHE A 105 -13.66 0.78 5.87
N LEU A 106 -14.96 0.62 6.00
CA LEU A 106 -15.94 1.21 5.10
C LEU A 106 -16.91 2.08 5.86
N SER A 107 -17.22 3.24 5.29
CA SER A 107 -18.43 3.99 5.62
C SER A 107 -19.46 3.75 4.54
N LEU A 108 -20.69 3.43 4.94
CA LEU A 108 -21.79 3.19 4.00
C LEU A 108 -22.59 4.45 3.73
N LYS A 109 -23.11 4.55 2.51
CA LYS A 109 -24.08 5.61 2.16
C LYS A 109 -25.35 5.45 3.02
N PRO A 110 -26.07 6.55 3.33
CA PRO A 110 -27.26 6.51 4.19
C PRO A 110 -28.33 5.50 3.77
N PHE A 111 -28.53 5.30 2.47
CA PHE A 111 -29.51 4.34 1.94
C PHE A 111 -29.05 2.88 2.03
N SER A 112 -27.78 2.64 2.39
CA SER A 112 -27.20 1.31 2.56
C SER A 112 -26.97 0.96 4.03
N TRP A 113 -27.51 1.74 4.97
CA TRP A 113 -27.48 1.37 6.38
C TRP A 113 -28.26 0.06 6.61
N GLY A 114 -27.62 -0.92 7.24
CA GLY A 114 -28.16 -2.27 7.41
C GLY A 114 -27.85 -3.25 6.26
N TYR A 115 -27.02 -2.86 5.28
CA TYR A 115 -26.52 -3.79 4.28
C TYR A 115 -25.79 -4.96 4.96
N CYS A 116 -26.10 -6.19 4.55
CA CYS A 116 -25.49 -7.38 5.13
C CYS A 116 -23.98 -7.36 4.89
N THR A 117 -23.20 -7.28 5.98
CA THR A 117 -21.72 -7.22 5.91
C THR A 117 -21.13 -8.41 5.17
N ALA A 118 -21.70 -9.61 5.35
CA ALA A 118 -21.23 -10.81 4.66
C ALA A 118 -21.41 -10.72 3.13
N THR A 119 -22.58 -10.22 2.69
CA THR A 119 -22.86 -10.00 1.26
C THR A 119 -21.95 -8.93 0.68
N LEU A 120 -21.82 -7.79 1.36
CA LEU A 120 -20.92 -6.70 0.95
C LEU A 120 -19.47 -7.18 0.84
N THR A 121 -19.02 -7.99 1.79
CA THR A 121 -17.66 -8.56 1.77
C THR A 121 -17.44 -9.44 0.54
N ALA A 122 -18.42 -10.27 0.17
CA ALA A 122 -18.33 -11.12 -1.02
C ALA A 122 -18.30 -10.28 -2.31
N GLU A 123 -19.19 -9.28 -2.42
CA GLU A 123 -19.28 -8.37 -3.57
C GLU A 123 -17.99 -7.58 -3.77
N LEU A 124 -17.42 -7.02 -2.70
CA LEU A 124 -16.17 -6.27 -2.76
C LEU A 124 -14.98 -7.15 -3.10
N ARG A 125 -14.91 -8.38 -2.57
CA ARG A 125 -13.86 -9.35 -2.94
C ARG A 125 -13.90 -9.68 -4.41
N GLU A 126 -15.09 -9.88 -4.97
CA GLU A 126 -15.27 -10.13 -6.39
C GLU A 126 -14.87 -8.91 -7.23
N LEU A 127 -15.31 -7.70 -6.84
CA LEU A 127 -15.01 -6.45 -7.52
C LEU A 127 -13.50 -6.19 -7.59
N VAL A 128 -12.81 -6.29 -6.45
CA VAL A 128 -11.35 -6.08 -6.36
C VAL A 128 -10.59 -7.16 -7.11
N SER A 129 -11.03 -8.43 -7.01
CA SER A 129 -10.40 -9.53 -7.75
C SER A 129 -10.50 -9.35 -9.26
N LYS A 130 -11.61 -8.79 -9.76
CA LYS A 130 -11.84 -8.53 -11.18
C LYS A 130 -11.04 -7.33 -11.70
N LYS A 131 -10.94 -6.25 -10.93
CA LYS A 131 -10.26 -5.02 -11.37
C LYS A 131 -8.75 -5.02 -11.15
N ILE A 132 -8.27 -5.60 -10.05
CA ILE A 132 -6.86 -5.58 -9.66
C ILE A 132 -6.27 -6.99 -9.79
N ALA A 133 -6.53 -7.83 -8.79
CA ALA A 133 -6.09 -9.22 -8.76
C ALA A 133 -6.68 -9.98 -7.57
N LYS A 134 -6.69 -11.31 -7.64
CA LYS A 134 -7.15 -12.17 -6.53
C LYS A 134 -6.38 -11.96 -5.23
N TYR A 135 -5.08 -11.61 -5.31
CA TYR A 135 -4.26 -11.38 -4.11
C TYR A 135 -4.52 -10.02 -3.44
N ALA A 136 -5.16 -9.08 -4.15
CA ALA A 136 -5.50 -7.74 -3.65
C ALA A 136 -6.88 -7.71 -2.95
N ALA A 137 -7.64 -8.80 -3.03
CA ALA A 137 -9.00 -8.84 -2.49
C ALA A 137 -8.99 -8.75 -0.95
N PRO A 138 -9.79 -7.85 -0.35
CA PRO A 138 -9.81 -7.67 1.11
C PRO A 138 -10.37 -8.93 1.79
N GLU A 139 -9.63 -9.46 2.77
CA GLU A 139 -10.08 -10.66 3.49
C GLU A 139 -11.05 -10.35 4.61
N TYR A 140 -10.95 -9.15 5.19
CA TYR A 140 -11.78 -8.67 6.28
C TYR A 140 -12.32 -7.29 5.93
N VAL A 141 -13.63 -7.10 6.12
CA VAL A 141 -14.32 -5.84 5.88
C VAL A 141 -15.00 -5.44 7.17
N GLN A 142 -14.68 -4.25 7.66
CA GLN A 142 -15.33 -3.64 8.80
C GLN A 142 -16.17 -2.47 8.35
N VAL A 143 -17.47 -2.56 8.61
CA VAL A 143 -18.40 -1.44 8.40
C VAL A 143 -18.45 -0.61 9.68
N THR A 144 -18.37 0.70 9.53
CA THR A 144 -18.36 1.70 10.61
C THR A 144 -19.55 2.63 10.50
#